data_AF-A0ABD5XHY4-F1
#
_entry.id   AF-A0ABD5XHY4-F1
#
_cell.length_a   1.000
_cell.length_b   1.000
_cell.length_c   1.000
_cell.angle_alpha   90.00
_cell.angle_beta   90.00
_cell.angle_gamma   90.00
#
_symmetry.space_group_name_H-M   'P 1'
#
loop_
_entity.id
_entity.type
_entity.pdbx_description
1 polymer ?
#
loop_
_entity_poly.entity_id
_entity_poly.type
_entity_poly.pdbx_seq_one_letter_code
_entity_poly.pdbx_strand_id
1 'polypeptide(L)'
;MPETESSPARVVADADVLAADLLADGPARAALDHLRRHSWTTLVASDPLLDDAEAVVASLADPDLAADWREKVDSWAELVSHPDGDNPALASAYRGGAMHLLTFDDRLNSARAGAALGGRFPVSVRHPKAFASLFAPESLYAEVEDGPYPGPDRDPRA
;
A
#
# COMPACT_ATOMS: atom_id res chain seq x y z
N MET A 1 20.08 1.28 -8.89
CA MET A 1 18.79 0.74 -9.37
C MET A 1 18.09 1.88 -10.10
N PRO A 2 17.64 1.70 -11.36
CA PRO A 2 16.82 2.72 -12.00
C PRO A 2 15.57 2.95 -11.15
N GLU A 3 15.15 4.20 -11.03
CA GLU A 3 13.94 4.58 -10.31
C GLU A 3 12.74 4.00 -11.07
N THR A 4 11.88 3.24 -10.38
CA THR A 4 10.65 2.71 -10.97
C THR A 4 9.76 3.87 -11.39
N GLU A 5 9.22 3.83 -12.60
CA GLU A 5 8.31 4.88 -13.06
C GLU A 5 7.09 4.98 -12.14
N SER A 6 6.70 6.21 -11.81
CA SER A 6 5.58 6.45 -10.90
C SER A 6 4.27 6.06 -11.57
N SER A 7 3.43 5.30 -10.86
CA SER A 7 2.12 4.87 -11.37
C SER A 7 1.02 5.00 -10.30
N PRO A 8 -0.19 5.44 -10.69
CA PRO A 8 -1.34 5.50 -9.79
C PRO A 8 -1.90 4.11 -9.45
N ALA A 9 -1.53 3.05 -10.18
CA ALA A 9 -1.90 1.67 -9.83
C ALA A 9 -0.97 1.04 -8.78
N ARG A 10 0.08 1.76 -8.36
CA ARG A 10 1.07 1.31 -7.36
C ARG A 10 0.81 2.02 -6.04
N VAL A 11 0.60 1.23 -4.99
CA VAL A 11 0.15 1.71 -3.68
C VAL A 11 1.02 1.09 -2.58
N VAL A 12 1.39 1.90 -1.59
CA VAL A 12 1.97 1.42 -0.34
C VAL A 12 0.91 1.50 0.76
N ALA A 13 0.83 0.49 1.60
CA ALA A 13 0.12 0.56 2.87
C ALA A 13 1.12 0.53 4.02
N ASP A 14 1.00 1.50 4.92
CA ASP A 14 1.82 1.60 6.12
C ASP A 14 1.55 0.43 7.08
N ALA A 15 2.45 0.21 8.04
CA ALA A 15 2.43 -0.95 8.92
C ALA A 15 1.12 -1.06 9.72
N ASP A 16 0.59 0.08 10.18
CA ASP A 16 -0.68 0.15 10.89
C ASP A 16 -1.90 -0.20 10.01
N VAL A 17 -1.86 0.15 8.72
CA VAL A 17 -2.90 -0.19 7.73
C VAL A 17 -2.84 -1.68 7.40
N LEU A 18 -1.65 -2.24 7.21
CA LEU A 18 -1.44 -3.66 6.96
C LEU A 18 -1.95 -4.51 8.14
N ALA A 19 -1.58 -4.15 9.37
CA ALA A 19 -2.06 -4.82 10.57
C ALA A 19 -3.59 -4.67 10.74
N ALA A 20 -4.15 -3.49 10.47
CA ALA A 20 -5.59 -3.27 10.56
C ALA A 20 -6.39 -4.02 9.49
N ASP A 21 -5.86 -4.20 8.27
CA ASP A 21 -6.52 -5.00 7.23
C ASP A 21 -6.70 -6.46 7.66
N LEU A 22 -5.68 -7.04 8.31
CA LEU A 22 -5.74 -8.37 8.89
C LEU A 22 -6.70 -8.42 10.09
N LEU A 23 -6.44 -7.60 11.10
CA LEU A 23 -7.04 -7.75 12.44
C LEU A 23 -8.41 -7.11 12.58
N ALA A 24 -8.79 -6.20 11.68
CA ALA A 24 -10.04 -5.47 11.76
C ALA A 24 -10.82 -5.47 10.45
N ASP A 25 -12.13 -5.64 10.58
CA ASP A 25 -13.06 -5.24 9.54
C ASP A 25 -13.07 -3.71 9.47
N GLY A 26 -12.89 -3.12 8.29
CA GLY A 26 -12.91 -1.67 8.20
C GLY A 26 -12.25 -1.07 6.96
N PRO A 27 -11.90 0.23 7.04
CA PRO A 27 -11.42 0.98 5.90
C PRO A 27 -10.08 0.49 5.32
N ALA A 28 -9.15 0.01 6.16
CA ALA A 28 -7.90 -0.57 5.70
C ALA A 28 -8.17 -1.78 4.79
N ARG A 29 -9.01 -2.67 5.29
CA ARG A 29 -9.46 -3.85 4.56
C ARG A 29 -10.21 -3.54 3.27
N ALA A 30 -11.15 -2.60 3.32
CA ALA A 30 -11.88 -2.17 2.13
C ALA A 30 -10.93 -1.56 1.07
N ALA A 31 -9.92 -0.80 1.50
CA ALA A 31 -8.92 -0.23 0.60
C ALA A 31 -8.06 -1.31 -0.06
N LEU A 32 -7.53 -2.27 0.71
CA LEU A 32 -6.65 -3.33 0.18
C LEU A 32 -7.39 -4.38 -0.65
N ASP A 33 -8.69 -4.60 -0.39
CA ASP A 33 -9.52 -5.44 -1.25
C ASP A 33 -9.64 -4.88 -2.67
N HIS A 34 -9.58 -3.57 -2.86
CA HIS A 34 -9.51 -3.01 -4.22
C HIS A 34 -8.25 -3.46 -4.94
N LEU A 35 -7.10 -3.50 -4.28
CA LEU A 35 -5.88 -3.97 -4.91
C LEU A 35 -5.96 -5.47 -5.19
N ARG A 36 -6.36 -6.28 -4.19
CA ARG A 36 -6.42 -7.73 -4.35
C ARG A 36 -7.38 -8.19 -5.46
N ARG A 37 -8.46 -7.45 -5.70
CA ARG A 37 -9.45 -7.70 -6.77
C ARG A 37 -8.92 -7.46 -8.18
N HIS A 38 -7.80 -6.78 -8.34
CA HIS A 38 -7.31 -6.28 -9.63
C HIS A 38 -5.85 -6.65 -9.84
N SER A 39 -5.59 -7.58 -10.76
CA SER A 39 -4.24 -8.05 -11.07
C SER A 39 -3.29 -6.99 -11.58
N TRP A 40 -3.83 -5.92 -12.17
CA TRP A 40 -3.10 -4.79 -12.73
C TRP A 40 -2.70 -3.74 -11.67
N THR A 41 -3.09 -3.92 -10.41
CA THR A 41 -2.63 -3.08 -9.30
C THR A 41 -1.48 -3.74 -8.54
N THR A 42 -0.65 -2.94 -7.88
CA THR A 42 0.51 -3.42 -7.14
C THR A 42 0.51 -2.87 -5.72
N LEU A 43 0.57 -3.77 -4.73
CA LEU A 43 1.03 -3.42 -3.40
C LEU A 43 2.56 -3.36 -3.43
N VAL A 44 3.14 -2.21 -3.10
CA VAL A 44 4.58 -2.02 -2.97
C VAL A 44 4.94 -2.03 -1.49
N ALA A 45 6.00 -2.74 -1.12
CA ALA A 45 6.51 -2.76 0.25
C ALA A 45 8.02 -2.96 0.29
N SER A 46 8.62 -2.77 1.45
CA SER A 46 10.01 -3.15 1.74
C SER A 46 10.05 -4.12 2.91
N ASP A 47 11.14 -4.88 3.04
CA ASP A 47 11.29 -5.78 4.19
C ASP A 47 11.14 -5.03 5.53
N PRO A 48 11.79 -3.87 5.77
CA PRO A 48 11.59 -3.13 7.01
C PRO A 48 10.13 -2.72 7.28
N LEU A 49 9.36 -2.40 6.24
CA LEU A 49 7.94 -2.06 6.38
C LEU A 49 7.11 -3.29 6.78
N LEU A 50 7.37 -4.43 6.16
CA LEU A 50 6.67 -5.67 6.47
C LEU A 50 7.09 -6.23 7.83
N ASP A 51 8.35 -6.05 8.23
CA ASP A 51 8.86 -6.40 9.57
C ASP A 51 8.14 -5.59 10.66
N ASP A 52 7.98 -4.28 10.45
CA ASP A 52 7.23 -3.40 11.35
C ASP A 52 5.76 -3.86 11.49
N ALA A 53 5.12 -4.19 10.36
CA ALA A 53 3.74 -4.68 10.36
C ALA A 53 3.60 -6.06 11.04
N GLU A 54 4.53 -6.98 10.80
CA GLU A 54 4.59 -8.30 11.43
C GLU A 54 4.72 -8.18 12.95
N ALA A 55 5.60 -7.28 13.41
CA ALA A 55 5.77 -7.00 14.83
C ALA A 55 4.48 -6.44 15.47
N VAL A 56 3.74 -5.58 14.77
CA VAL A 56 2.43 -5.08 15.23
C VAL A 56 1.43 -6.22 15.32
N VAL A 57 1.34 -7.09 14.31
CA VAL A 57 0.43 -8.24 14.31
C VAL A 57 0.76 -9.19 15.47
N ALA A 58 2.04 -9.56 15.64
CA ALA A 58 2.49 -10.43 16.71
C ALA A 58 2.20 -9.84 18.10
N SER A 59 2.29 -8.52 18.24
CA SER A 59 1.99 -7.82 19.50
C SER A 59 0.50 -7.75 19.83
N LEU A 60 -0.38 -7.70 18.82
CA LEU A 60 -1.82 -7.52 19.01
C LEU A 60 -2.61 -8.84 18.98
N ALA A 61 -2.05 -9.86 18.34
CA ALA A 61 -2.61 -11.20 18.25
C ALA A 61 -1.58 -12.22 18.78
N ASP A 62 -0.94 -12.97 17.89
CA ASP A 62 0.08 -13.95 18.25
C ASP A 62 1.15 -14.09 17.15
N PRO A 63 2.35 -14.63 17.48
CA PRO A 63 3.45 -14.76 16.54
C PRO A 63 3.21 -15.73 15.38
N ASP A 64 2.38 -16.76 15.56
CA ASP A 64 2.13 -17.76 14.50
C ASP A 64 1.26 -17.11 13.40
N LEU A 65 0.22 -16.37 13.79
CA LEU A 65 -0.59 -15.58 12.85
C LEU A 65 0.25 -14.52 12.13
N ALA A 66 1.22 -13.91 12.82
CA ALA A 66 2.10 -12.91 12.23
C ALA A 66 3.01 -13.54 11.15
N ALA A 67 3.57 -14.71 11.40
CA ALA A 67 4.38 -15.45 10.44
C ALA A 67 3.55 -15.89 9.22
N ASP A 68 2.36 -16.46 9.43
CA ASP A 68 1.45 -16.84 8.33
C ASP A 68 1.05 -15.62 7.49
N TRP A 69 0.79 -14.48 8.14
CA TRP A 69 0.51 -13.22 7.47
C TRP A 69 1.71 -12.75 6.64
N ARG A 70 2.93 -12.84 7.18
CA ARG A 70 4.16 -12.44 6.49
C ARG A 70 4.36 -13.24 5.21
N GLU A 71 4.25 -14.56 5.28
CA GLU A 71 4.35 -15.43 4.09
C GLU A 71 3.31 -15.03 3.02
N LYS A 72 2.08 -14.74 3.44
CA LYS A 72 1.02 -14.36 2.50
C LYS A 72 1.27 -12.99 1.86
N VAL A 73 1.67 -11.98 2.63
CA VAL A 73 1.92 -10.64 2.08
C VAL A 73 3.18 -10.61 1.22
N ASP A 74 4.22 -11.37 1.54
CA ASP A 74 5.44 -11.49 0.71
C ASP A 74 5.13 -12.05 -0.68
N SER A 75 4.18 -13.00 -0.77
CA SER A 75 3.77 -13.55 -2.06
C SER A 75 2.94 -12.57 -2.93
N TRP A 76 2.39 -11.53 -2.30
CA TRP A 76 1.49 -10.57 -2.95
C TRP A 76 2.18 -9.24 -3.28
N ALA A 77 3.04 -8.74 -2.38
CA ALA A 77 3.70 -7.45 -2.52
C ALA A 77 4.87 -7.50 -3.51
N GLU A 78 5.07 -6.41 -4.24
CA GLU A 78 6.32 -6.17 -4.94
C GLU A 78 7.33 -5.52 -3.98
N LEU A 79 8.38 -6.27 -3.62
CA LEU A 79 9.38 -5.82 -2.67
C LEU A 79 10.41 -4.88 -3.30
N VAL A 80 10.70 -3.78 -2.59
CA VAL A 80 11.70 -2.79 -2.98
C VAL A 80 12.70 -2.55 -1.86
N SER A 81 13.97 -2.39 -2.23
CA SER A 81 15.02 -2.01 -1.29
C SER A 81 15.17 -0.49 -1.21
N HIS A 82 15.48 0.02 -0.03
CA HIS A 82 15.81 1.41 0.22
C HIS A 82 16.93 1.53 1.26
N PRO A 83 17.62 2.68 1.35
CA PRO A 83 18.60 2.91 2.41
C PRO A 83 17.98 2.82 3.81
N ASP A 84 18.80 2.41 4.77
CA ASP A 84 18.43 2.37 6.19
C ASP A 84 18.17 3.79 6.74
N GLY A 85 17.29 3.88 7.75
CA GLY A 85 17.01 5.11 8.49
C GLY A 85 15.96 6.03 7.87
N ASP A 86 15.52 5.77 6.63
CA ASP A 86 14.33 6.39 6.06
C ASP A 86 13.06 5.77 6.65
N ASN A 87 11.95 6.51 6.66
CA ASN A 87 10.64 5.95 7.00
C ASN A 87 10.29 4.85 5.97
N PRO A 88 10.05 3.59 6.39
CA PRO A 88 9.90 2.46 5.45
C PRO A 88 8.77 2.64 4.43
N ALA A 89 7.63 3.19 4.84
CA ALA A 89 6.48 3.39 3.96
C ALA A 89 6.75 4.47 2.88
N LEU A 90 7.31 5.61 3.28
CA LEU A 90 7.70 6.67 2.34
C LEU A 90 8.84 6.24 1.42
N ALA A 91 9.82 5.52 1.95
CA ALA A 91 10.96 5.03 1.18
C ALA A 91 10.52 3.99 0.14
N SER A 92 9.61 3.09 0.53
CA SER A 92 8.96 2.14 -0.38
C SER A 92 8.21 2.86 -1.50
N ALA A 93 7.43 3.90 -1.15
CA ALA A 93 6.68 4.66 -2.14
C ALA A 93 7.60 5.35 -3.16
N TYR A 94 8.67 5.99 -2.68
CA TYR A 94 9.65 6.65 -3.53
C TYR A 94 10.39 5.67 -4.44
N ARG A 95 10.91 4.57 -3.89
CA ARG A 95 11.73 3.61 -4.65
C ARG A 95 10.90 2.72 -5.58
N GLY A 96 9.68 2.39 -5.17
CA GLY A 96 8.77 1.54 -5.92
C GLY A 96 7.79 2.29 -6.82
N GLY A 97 7.90 3.62 -6.96
CA GLY A 97 7.05 4.39 -7.87
C GLY A 97 5.58 4.41 -7.48
N ALA A 98 5.27 4.28 -6.19
CA ALA A 98 3.89 4.32 -5.72
C ALA A 98 3.39 5.77 -5.62
N MET A 99 2.27 6.07 -6.29
CA MET A 99 1.64 7.38 -6.18
C MET A 99 0.64 7.48 -5.02
N HIS A 100 0.42 6.39 -4.29
CA HIS A 100 -0.45 6.36 -3.12
C HIS A 100 0.27 5.74 -1.92
N LEU A 101 0.18 6.42 -0.77
CA LEU A 101 0.57 5.88 0.54
C LEU A 101 -0.65 5.93 1.46
N LEU A 102 -1.07 4.76 1.95
CA LEU A 102 -2.16 4.62 2.91
C LEU A 102 -1.57 4.54 4.32
N THR A 103 -1.98 5.43 5.22
CA THR A 103 -1.48 5.46 6.61
C THR A 103 -2.54 6.01 7.56
N PHE A 104 -2.56 5.53 8.81
CA PHE A 104 -3.33 6.17 9.88
C PHE A 104 -2.53 7.26 10.63
N ASP A 105 -1.26 7.49 10.29
CA ASP A 105 -0.47 8.58 10.88
C ASP A 105 -0.97 9.95 10.40
N ASP A 106 -1.68 10.65 11.28
CA ASP A 106 -2.19 12.00 11.04
C ASP A 106 -1.08 13.02 10.71
N ARG A 107 0.15 12.79 11.16
CA ARG A 107 1.29 13.67 10.86
C ARG A 107 1.64 13.60 9.37
N LEU A 108 1.58 12.41 8.78
CA LEU A 108 1.82 12.18 7.35
C LEU A 108 0.62 12.62 6.49
N ASN A 109 -0.59 12.56 7.02
CA ASN A 109 -1.79 13.09 6.38
C ASN A 109 -1.91 14.62 6.42
N SER A 110 -1.01 15.31 7.13
CA SER A 110 -1.06 16.77 7.26
C SER A 110 -0.75 17.49 5.94
N ALA A 111 -1.41 18.63 5.70
CA ALA A 111 -1.14 19.47 4.53
C ALA A 111 0.34 19.88 4.41
N ARG A 112 1.03 20.03 5.54
CA ARG A 112 2.47 20.31 5.60
C ARG A 112 3.30 19.15 5.07
N ALA A 113 2.98 17.92 5.47
CA ALA A 113 3.65 16.73 4.97
C ALA A 113 3.40 16.57 3.47
N GLY A 114 2.15 16.74 3.01
CA GLY A 114 1.82 16.70 1.58
C GLY A 114 2.61 17.72 0.75
N ALA A 115 2.73 18.97 1.20
CA ALA A 115 3.51 20.00 0.50
C ALA A 115 5.02 19.70 0.46
N ALA A 116 5.57 19.12 1.53
CA ALA A 116 6.98 18.74 1.58
C ALA A 116 7.31 17.56 0.66
N LEU A 117 6.36 16.61 0.50
CA LEU A 117 6.52 15.42 -0.33
C LEU A 117 6.29 15.69 -1.81
N GLY A 118 5.24 16.47 -2.16
CA GLY A 118 4.91 16.77 -3.55
C GLY A 118 5.98 17.55 -4.31
N GLY A 119 6.90 18.22 -3.60
CA GLY A 119 8.08 18.84 -4.19
C GLY A 119 9.22 17.88 -4.52
N ARG A 120 9.13 16.60 -4.10
CA ARG A 120 10.18 15.58 -4.28
C ARG A 120 9.74 14.44 -5.18
N PHE A 121 8.52 13.93 -5.03
CA PHE A 121 7.95 12.88 -5.88
C PHE A 121 6.41 12.87 -5.80
N PRO A 122 5.70 12.36 -6.82
CA PRO A 122 4.25 12.51 -6.95
C PRO A 122 3.47 11.50 -6.09
N VAL A 123 3.67 11.50 -4.77
CA VAL A 123 2.91 10.66 -3.82
C VAL A 123 1.75 11.41 -3.17
N SER A 124 0.61 10.74 -3.10
CA SER A 124 -0.56 11.17 -2.36
C SER A 124 -0.71 10.32 -1.09
N VAL A 125 -0.44 10.92 0.06
CA VAL A 125 -0.67 10.30 1.38
C VAL A 125 -2.14 10.45 1.76
N ARG A 126 -2.80 9.35 2.13
CA ARG A 126 -4.22 9.34 2.45
C ARG A 126 -4.58 8.36 3.55
N HIS A 127 -5.63 8.67 4.30
CA HIS A 127 -6.30 7.72 5.15
C HIS A 127 -6.98 6.60 4.32
N PRO A 128 -6.96 5.31 4.73
CA PRO A 128 -7.53 4.21 3.94
C PRO A 128 -8.99 4.39 3.56
N LYS A 129 -9.82 4.94 4.46
CA LYS A 129 -11.23 5.31 4.17
C LYS A 129 -11.37 6.24 2.97
N ALA A 130 -10.49 7.23 2.85
CA ALA A 130 -10.54 8.18 1.74
C ALA A 130 -10.15 7.52 0.42
N PHE A 131 -9.14 6.64 0.45
CA PHE A 131 -8.76 5.84 -0.72
C PHE A 131 -9.90 4.93 -1.17
N ALA A 132 -10.45 4.12 -0.27
CA ALA A 132 -11.55 3.20 -0.58
C ALA A 132 -12.80 3.93 -1.13
N SER A 133 -13.08 5.13 -0.64
CA SER A 133 -14.25 5.91 -1.11
C SER A 133 -14.04 6.55 -2.48
N LEU A 134 -12.79 6.75 -2.91
CA LEU A 134 -12.44 7.46 -4.14
C LEU A 134 -11.86 6.53 -5.22
N PHE A 135 -11.61 5.26 -4.89
CA PHE A 135 -11.06 4.30 -5.83
C PHE A 135 -12.06 4.05 -6.96
N ALA A 136 -11.72 4.53 -8.16
CA ALA A 136 -12.52 4.38 -9.37
C ALA A 136 -11.75 3.47 -10.34
N PRO A 137 -11.97 2.14 -10.31
CA PRO A 137 -11.13 1.19 -11.04
C PRO A 137 -11.18 1.41 -12.55
N GLU A 138 -12.34 1.75 -13.12
CA GLU A 138 -12.48 2.01 -14.55
C GLU A 138 -11.66 3.23 -14.99
N SER A 139 -11.74 4.33 -14.23
CA SER A 139 -10.95 5.54 -14.51
C SER A 139 -9.46 5.30 -14.31
N LEU A 140 -9.09 4.55 -13.27
CA LEU A 140 -7.69 4.23 -13.01
C LEU A 140 -7.11 3.29 -14.09
N TYR A 141 -7.87 2.27 -14.51
CA TYR A 141 -7.46 1.32 -15.55
C TYR A 141 -7.15 2.02 -16.88
N ALA A 142 -7.99 2.99 -17.27
CA ALA A 142 -7.77 3.78 -18.49
C ALA A 142 -6.47 4.61 -18.48
N GLU A 143 -5.88 4.86 -17.32
CA GLU A 143 -4.60 5.59 -17.19
C GLU A 143 -3.38 4.65 -17.22
N VAL A 144 -3.54 3.36 -16.95
CA VAL A 144 -2.41 2.42 -16.76
C VAL A 144 -2.38 1.25 -17.74
N GLU A 145 -3.51 0.95 -18.37
CA GLU A 145 -3.67 -0.18 -19.29
C GLU A 145 -4.35 0.26 -20.58
N ASP A 146 -4.05 -0.45 -21.67
CA ASP A 146 -4.72 -0.24 -22.93
C ASP A 146 -6.04 -1.02 -22.99
N GLY A 147 -7.12 -0.35 -23.42
CA GLY A 147 -8.41 -0.98 -23.69
C GLY A 147 -9.44 -0.84 -22.57
N PRO A 148 -10.60 -1.51 -22.69
CA PRO A 148 -11.70 -1.36 -21.75
C PRO A 148 -11.41 -2.11 -20.45
N TYR A 149 -11.80 -1.51 -19.33
CA TYR A 149 -11.70 -2.14 -18.01
C TYR A 149 -12.50 -3.45 -17.94
N PRO A 150 -11.85 -4.60 -17.64
CA PRO A 150 -12.51 -5.91 -17.68
C PRO A 150 -13.37 -6.21 -16.44
N GLY A 151 -13.41 -5.33 -15.45
CA GLY A 151 -13.93 -5.63 -14.12
C GLY A 151 -12.88 -6.23 -13.19
N PRO A 152 -13.26 -6.60 -11.95
CA PRO A 152 -12.38 -7.32 -11.04
C PRO A 152 -12.10 -8.73 -11.56
N ASP A 153 -10.84 -9.15 -11.52
CA ASP A 153 -10.36 -10.41 -12.10
C ASP A 153 -9.79 -11.39 -11.06
N ARG A 154 -9.83 -11.02 -9.77
CA ARG A 154 -9.39 -11.85 -8.65
C ARG A 154 -10.41 -11.85 -7.52
N ASP A 155 -10.51 -12.98 -6.80
CA ASP A 155 -11.14 -13.01 -5.48
C ASP A 155 -10.17 -12.40 -4.46
N PRO A 156 -10.53 -11.31 -3.77
CA PRO A 156 -9.62 -10.70 -2.81
C PRO A 156 -9.37 -11.54 -1.56
N ARG A 157 -10.11 -12.64 -1.34
CA ARG A 157 -10.07 -13.46 -0.14
C ARG A 157 -9.71 -14.92 -0.38
N ALA A 158 -9.24 -15.25 -1.58
CA ALA A 158 -8.65 -16.54 -1.87
C ALA A 158 -7.38 -16.81 -1.04
#